data_AF-A0A841VRX3-F1
#
_entry.id   AF-A0A841VRX3-F1
#
_cell.length_a   1.000
_cell.length_b   1.000
_cell.length_c   1.000
_cell.angle_alpha   90.00
_cell.angle_beta   90.00
_cell.angle_gamma   90.00
#
_symmetry.space_group_name_H-M   'P 1'
#
loop_
_entity.id
_entity.type
_entity.pdbx_description
1 polymer ?
#
loop_
_entity_poly.entity_id
_entity_poly.type
_entity_poly.pdbx_seq_one_letter_code
_entity_poly.pdbx_strand_id
1 'polypeptide(L)'
;MPKSPKYLLIGSTETYSGKSATVLGLSHQLQQKGLDITYGKPLGTCLNSSSGTVIEEDVQFIALSLNLPENRVAPTMLALDELNVQKRLRGEDKTDYQQSLIQQYLQMSQGDLVLLEGPGDFSEGNLFDLSLLQMAEVLDAGVLLVSRYKSLVSVEALLAAKGRVGDRLMGVVINDIPVTQLEAVNTLLRPFLEQQGIPVLAMLPSSDLLRSISVGELVKQLKADVLCRNDRMDLLVESLAIGAMNVNSAVKYFRKRRNMAVVTGGDRVEIQQAALETSTQCLILTGQLPPPPFILSRAEELEIPILSVDLDTLTTVEIVNRTFGQVRLHEPIKVQCVRQLMSEHFDIDRLLSKLGLTPAAALS
;
A
#
# COMPACT_ATOMS: atom_id res chain seq x y z
N MET A 1 17.86 -5.12 34.16
CA MET A 1 17.70 -6.21 33.15
C MET A 1 17.57 -5.54 31.80
N PRO A 2 18.31 -5.96 30.77
CA PRO A 2 18.08 -5.46 29.41
C PRO A 2 16.61 -5.78 29.06
N LYS A 3 15.84 -4.76 28.65
CA LYS A 3 14.47 -4.98 28.18
C LYS A 3 14.57 -5.84 26.92
N SER A 4 13.89 -6.98 26.91
CA SER A 4 13.72 -7.75 25.68
C SER A 4 13.01 -6.88 24.65
N PRO A 5 13.44 -6.88 23.37
CA PRO A 5 12.77 -6.11 22.33
C PRO A 5 11.30 -6.54 22.25
N LYS A 6 10.41 -5.57 22.05
CA LYS A 6 8.99 -5.86 21.77
C LYS A 6 8.83 -6.11 20.28
N TYR A 7 7.94 -7.04 19.92
CA TYR A 7 7.60 -7.33 18.54
C TYR A 7 6.16 -6.87 18.27
N LEU A 8 5.98 -6.15 17.17
CA LEU A 8 4.67 -5.75 16.67
C LEU A 8 4.54 -6.20 15.21
N LEU A 9 3.63 -7.12 14.96
CA LEU A 9 3.24 -7.55 13.63
C LEU A 9 2.09 -6.68 13.12
N ILE A 10 2.27 -6.12 11.93
CA ILE A 10 1.25 -5.33 11.24
C ILE A 10 0.62 -6.23 10.20
N GLY A 11 -0.55 -6.77 10.53
CA GLY A 11 -1.32 -7.67 9.67
C GLY A 11 -2.51 -6.96 9.01
N SER A 12 -3.25 -7.69 8.18
CA SER A 12 -4.49 -7.19 7.57
C SER A 12 -5.55 -8.27 7.44
N THR A 13 -6.80 -7.82 7.34
CA THR A 13 -7.95 -8.68 7.03
C THR A 13 -8.03 -9.05 5.55
N GLU A 14 -7.43 -8.23 4.69
CA GLU A 14 -7.42 -8.42 3.24
C GLU A 14 -6.20 -7.74 2.58
N THR A 15 -5.87 -8.18 1.37
CA THR A 15 -4.82 -7.58 0.54
C THR A 15 -5.14 -6.11 0.20
N TYR A 16 -4.12 -5.28 0.03
CA TYR A 16 -4.26 -3.86 -0.33
C TYR A 16 -5.05 -3.01 0.69
N SER A 17 -4.99 -3.36 1.98
CA SER A 17 -5.64 -2.58 3.05
C SER A 17 -4.88 -1.32 3.49
N GLY A 18 -3.65 -1.12 3.01
CA GLY A 18 -2.78 0.00 3.41
C GLY A 18 -1.75 -0.33 4.49
N LYS A 19 -1.43 -1.62 4.72
CA LYS A 19 -0.41 -2.06 5.70
C LYS A 19 0.89 -1.28 5.60
N SER A 20 1.51 -1.23 4.41
CA SER A 20 2.81 -0.58 4.21
C SER A 20 2.73 0.93 4.49
N ALA A 21 1.57 1.56 4.29
CA ALA A 21 1.32 2.96 4.67
C ALA A 21 1.27 3.10 6.19
N THR A 22 0.54 2.21 6.86
CA THR A 22 0.49 2.16 8.32
C THR A 22 1.86 1.92 8.91
N VAL A 23 2.64 0.97 8.39
CA VAL A 23 4.04 0.71 8.79
C VAL A 23 4.86 1.99 8.69
N LEU A 24 4.87 2.64 7.53
CA LEU A 24 5.68 3.82 7.27
C LEU A 24 5.33 4.98 8.21
N GLY A 25 4.05 5.31 8.33
CA GLY A 25 3.63 6.42 9.16
C GLY A 25 3.74 6.14 10.66
N LEU A 26 3.48 4.90 11.09
CA LEU A 26 3.68 4.48 12.48
C LEU A 26 5.17 4.52 12.86
N SER A 27 6.03 3.96 12.00
CA SER A 27 7.48 3.97 12.19
C SER A 27 8.01 5.38 12.34
N HIS A 28 7.53 6.31 11.51
CA HIS A 28 7.91 7.71 11.59
C HIS A 28 7.54 8.36 12.93
N GLN A 29 6.34 8.10 13.44
CA GLN A 29 5.92 8.61 14.76
C GLN A 29 6.72 8.01 15.91
N LEU A 30 7.03 6.72 15.84
CA LEU A 30 7.84 6.03 16.85
C LEU A 30 9.26 6.62 16.91
N GLN A 31 9.87 6.89 15.75
CA GLN A 31 11.15 7.60 15.67
C GLN A 31 11.06 9.01 16.26
N GLN A 32 9.99 9.77 15.99
CA GLN A 32 9.78 11.10 16.60
C GLN A 32 9.63 11.04 18.13
N LYS A 33 9.12 9.93 18.67
CA LYS A 33 9.03 9.66 20.12
C LYS A 33 10.36 9.12 20.71
N GLY A 34 11.41 9.02 19.89
CA GLY A 34 12.76 8.63 20.29
C GLY A 34 12.97 7.13 20.46
N LEU A 35 12.09 6.29 19.88
CA LEU A 35 12.25 4.83 19.94
C LEU A 35 13.21 4.34 18.86
N ASP A 36 14.08 3.42 19.25
CA ASP A 36 14.97 2.71 18.34
C ASP A 36 14.23 1.54 17.70
N ILE A 37 13.89 1.68 16.41
CA ILE A 37 13.04 0.74 15.68
C ILE A 37 13.85 -0.12 14.71
N THR A 38 13.49 -1.40 14.62
CA THR A 38 13.90 -2.30 13.54
C THR A 38 12.69 -2.61 12.67
N TYR A 39 12.84 -2.58 11.35
CA TYR A 39 11.77 -2.92 10.41
C TYR A 39 12.14 -4.15 9.59
N GLY A 40 11.15 -5.00 9.29
CA GLY A 40 11.34 -6.08 8.32
C GLY A 40 10.02 -6.62 7.78
N LYS A 41 10.14 -7.41 6.72
CA LYS A 41 9.05 -8.14 6.09
C LYS A 41 9.51 -9.59 5.87
N PRO A 42 9.20 -10.51 6.80
CA PRO A 42 9.69 -11.89 6.74
C PRO A 42 9.24 -12.63 5.48
N LEU A 43 8.00 -12.38 5.05
CA LEU A 43 7.40 -12.93 3.85
C LEU A 43 7.21 -11.83 2.80
N GLY A 44 8.13 -11.78 1.82
CA GLY A 44 8.11 -10.80 0.73
C GLY A 44 7.10 -11.17 -0.35
N THR A 45 6.54 -10.17 -1.03
CA THR A 45 5.51 -10.37 -2.07
C THR A 45 5.94 -9.93 -3.47
N CYS A 46 7.07 -9.23 -3.60
CA CYS A 46 7.60 -8.73 -4.88
C CYS A 46 9.12 -8.86 -4.91
N LEU A 47 9.66 -9.64 -5.85
CA LEU A 47 11.12 -9.79 -6.01
C LEU A 47 11.60 -9.28 -7.37
N ASN A 48 12.67 -8.48 -7.33
CA ASN A 48 13.58 -8.35 -8.45
C ASN A 48 14.72 -9.33 -8.26
N SER A 49 14.78 -10.36 -9.10
CA SER A 49 15.86 -11.34 -9.09
C SER A 49 17.07 -10.82 -9.88
N SER A 50 17.85 -9.90 -9.30
CA SER A 50 19.06 -9.38 -9.98
C SER A 50 20.39 -9.70 -9.29
N SER A 51 20.42 -10.20 -8.04
CA SER A 51 21.71 -10.35 -7.33
C SER A 51 21.82 -11.47 -6.28
N GLY A 52 20.94 -12.46 -6.25
CA GLY A 52 21.06 -13.62 -5.34
C GLY A 52 20.75 -13.33 -3.86
N THR A 53 20.68 -12.05 -3.47
CA THR A 53 20.08 -11.60 -2.22
C THR A 53 18.61 -11.25 -2.48
N VAL A 54 17.71 -11.76 -1.65
CA VAL A 54 16.26 -11.47 -1.70
C VAL A 54 16.07 -10.02 -1.25
N ILE A 55 16.04 -9.10 -2.20
CA ILE A 55 15.85 -7.67 -1.92
C ILE A 55 14.42 -7.31 -2.32
N GLU A 56 13.58 -7.06 -1.32
CA GLU A 56 12.22 -6.61 -1.54
C GLU A 56 12.18 -5.09 -1.76
N GLU A 57 11.58 -4.65 -2.86
CA GLU A 57 11.46 -3.22 -3.22
C GLU A 57 10.80 -2.41 -2.11
N ASP A 58 9.72 -2.93 -1.52
CA ASP A 58 8.98 -2.29 -0.43
C ASP A 58 9.85 -2.11 0.81
N VAL A 59 10.70 -3.11 1.13
CA VAL A 59 11.58 -3.05 2.30
C VAL A 59 12.66 -1.99 2.12
N GLN A 60 13.28 -1.96 0.95
CA GLN A 60 14.26 -0.91 0.63
C GLN A 60 13.63 0.46 0.65
N PHE A 61 12.44 0.61 0.07
CA PHE A 61 11.74 1.86 0.02
C PHE A 61 11.39 2.40 1.42
N ILE A 62 10.86 1.54 2.31
CA ILE A 62 10.54 1.93 3.69
C ILE A 62 11.81 2.24 4.48
N ALA A 63 12.86 1.41 4.35
CA ALA A 63 14.14 1.64 5.03
C ALA A 63 14.76 2.99 4.63
N LEU A 64 14.79 3.31 3.33
CA LEU A 64 15.27 4.59 2.81
C LEU A 64 14.38 5.75 3.29
N SER A 65 13.06 5.59 3.24
CA SER A 65 12.10 6.62 3.67
C SER A 65 12.21 6.96 5.15
N LEU A 66 12.61 6.00 5.98
CA LEU A 66 12.81 6.14 7.43
C LEU A 66 14.26 6.43 7.83
N ASN A 67 15.18 6.49 6.86
CA ASN A 67 16.63 6.59 7.09
C ASN A 67 17.14 5.52 8.09
N LEU A 68 16.65 4.28 7.98
CA LEU A 68 17.10 3.19 8.83
C LEU A 68 18.51 2.74 8.42
N PRO A 69 19.44 2.58 9.37
CA PRO A 69 20.74 1.97 9.08
C PRO A 69 20.55 0.48 8.74
N GLU A 70 21.50 -0.11 8.01
CA GLU A 70 21.38 -1.50 7.52
C GLU A 70 21.16 -2.52 8.64
N ASN A 71 21.71 -2.28 9.84
CA ASN A 71 21.52 -3.13 11.02
C ASN A 71 20.13 -3.02 11.68
N ARG A 72 19.27 -2.10 11.19
CA ARG A 72 17.86 -1.94 11.59
C ARG A 72 16.88 -2.42 10.52
N VAL A 73 17.38 -3.05 9.46
CA VAL A 73 16.58 -3.69 8.44
C VAL A 73 16.71 -5.20 8.60
N ALA A 74 15.64 -5.84 9.07
CA ALA A 74 15.61 -7.28 9.24
C ALA A 74 15.43 -7.99 7.88
N PRO A 75 16.08 -9.14 7.66
CA PRO A 75 16.13 -9.79 6.36
C PRO A 75 14.78 -10.39 5.95
N THR A 76 14.43 -10.29 4.66
CA THR A 76 13.33 -11.06 4.09
C THR A 76 13.74 -12.52 3.96
N MET A 77 12.95 -13.42 4.53
CA MET A 77 13.29 -14.84 4.62
C MET A 77 12.89 -15.61 3.37
N LEU A 78 11.73 -15.28 2.84
CA LEU A 78 11.10 -16.00 1.75
C LEU A 78 10.29 -15.03 0.90
N ALA A 79 10.29 -15.24 -0.41
CA ALA A 79 9.30 -14.64 -1.28
C ALA A 79 8.17 -15.59 -1.59
N LEU A 80 6.96 -15.09 -1.43
CA LEU A 80 5.74 -15.78 -1.82
C LEU A 80 5.52 -15.64 -3.33
N ASP A 81 6.25 -16.46 -4.09
CA ASP A 81 6.12 -16.55 -5.55
C ASP A 81 5.81 -17.98 -6.01
N GLU A 82 5.40 -18.12 -7.28
CA GLU A 82 5.01 -19.42 -7.84
C GLU A 82 6.16 -20.44 -7.80
N LEU A 83 7.41 -19.98 -7.94
CA LEU A 83 8.59 -20.83 -7.97
C LEU A 83 8.85 -21.46 -6.61
N ASN A 84 8.82 -20.69 -5.52
CA ASN A 84 9.01 -21.19 -4.16
C ASN A 84 7.84 -22.05 -3.71
N VAL A 85 6.60 -21.70 -4.11
CA VAL A 85 5.42 -22.56 -3.89
C VAL A 85 5.61 -23.91 -4.59
N GLN A 86 6.05 -23.94 -5.86
CA GLN A 86 6.30 -25.19 -6.57
C GLN A 86 7.38 -26.05 -5.89
N LYS A 87 8.50 -25.44 -5.46
CA LYS A 87 9.57 -26.15 -4.73
C LYS A 87 9.05 -26.80 -3.44
N ARG A 88 8.24 -26.07 -2.67
CA ARG A 88 7.65 -26.59 -1.43
C ARG A 88 6.67 -27.73 -1.71
N LEU A 89 5.80 -27.58 -2.71
CA LEU A 89 4.83 -28.63 -3.10
C LEU A 89 5.50 -29.90 -3.62
N ARG A 90 6.68 -29.79 -4.25
CA ARG A 90 7.48 -30.95 -4.70
C ARG A 90 8.32 -31.57 -3.57
N GLY A 91 8.37 -30.96 -2.39
CA GLY A 91 9.22 -31.39 -1.28
C GLY A 91 10.71 -31.12 -1.48
N GLU A 92 11.06 -30.25 -2.44
CA GLU A 92 12.43 -29.80 -2.69
C GLU A 92 12.87 -28.80 -1.61
N ASP A 93 11.95 -27.95 -1.15
CA ASP A 93 12.15 -27.07 0.01
C ASP A 93 11.67 -27.74 1.30
N LYS A 94 12.61 -28.10 2.17
CA LYS A 94 12.37 -28.68 3.50
C LYS A 94 12.77 -27.74 4.64
N THR A 95 12.94 -26.46 4.33
CA THR A 95 13.37 -25.46 5.30
C THR A 95 12.30 -25.31 6.40
N ASP A 96 12.77 -25.27 7.64
CA ASP A 96 11.97 -24.86 8.80
C ASP A 96 12.08 -23.34 8.93
N TYR A 97 11.07 -22.64 8.40
CA TYR A 97 11.04 -21.19 8.45
C TYR A 97 10.71 -20.65 9.85
N GLN A 98 10.04 -21.42 10.72
CA GLN A 98 9.81 -20.97 12.09
C GLN A 98 11.13 -20.94 12.88
N GLN A 99 11.95 -21.98 12.75
CA GLN A 99 13.28 -21.99 13.35
C GLN A 99 14.17 -20.90 12.77
N SER A 100 14.09 -20.69 11.45
CA SER A 100 14.84 -19.61 10.78
C SER A 100 14.40 -18.22 11.28
N LEU A 101 13.10 -18.04 11.56
CA LEU A 101 12.53 -16.79 12.08
C LEU A 101 13.10 -16.50 13.47
N ILE A 102 13.16 -17.52 14.34
CA ILE A 102 13.77 -17.41 15.67
C ILE A 102 15.25 -17.02 15.54
N GLN A 103 16.02 -17.71 14.69
CA GLN A 103 17.45 -17.46 14.54
C GLN A 103 17.75 -16.05 14.01
N GLN A 104 16.98 -15.57 13.04
CA GLN A 104 17.24 -14.28 12.41
C GLN A 104 16.68 -13.11 13.21
N TYR A 105 15.49 -13.27 13.82
CA TYR A 105 14.84 -12.16 14.51
C TYR A 105 15.18 -12.12 16.01
N LEU A 106 15.12 -13.24 16.73
CA LEU A 106 15.38 -13.19 18.19
C LEU A 106 16.86 -13.01 18.56
N GLN A 107 17.80 -13.32 17.66
CA GLN A 107 19.25 -13.24 17.93
C GLN A 107 19.90 -11.93 17.46
N MET A 108 19.19 -11.09 16.71
CA MET A 108 19.70 -9.78 16.30
C MET A 108 19.62 -8.75 17.45
N SER A 109 20.49 -7.75 17.44
CA SER A 109 20.34 -6.55 18.28
C SER A 109 19.24 -5.68 17.67
N GLN A 110 18.02 -5.78 18.22
CA GLN A 110 16.81 -5.33 17.53
C GLN A 110 16.20 -4.00 18.02
N GLY A 111 16.87 -3.29 18.93
CA GLY A 111 16.39 -2.00 19.43
C GLY A 111 15.27 -2.15 20.46
N ASP A 112 14.45 -1.12 20.63
CA ASP A 112 13.34 -1.12 21.58
C ASP A 112 12.11 -1.87 21.03
N LEU A 113 11.85 -1.72 19.72
CA LEU A 113 10.66 -2.23 19.04
C LEU A 113 10.97 -2.72 17.63
N VAL A 114 10.41 -3.89 17.31
CA VAL A 114 10.57 -4.57 16.03
C VAL A 114 9.23 -4.56 15.32
N LEU A 115 9.18 -3.80 14.23
CA LEU A 115 8.00 -3.66 13.38
C LEU A 115 8.12 -4.65 12.22
N LEU A 116 7.22 -5.62 12.20
CA LEU A 116 7.18 -6.63 11.16
C LEU A 116 5.94 -6.43 10.30
N GLU A 117 6.14 -6.19 9.01
CA GLU A 117 5.04 -6.23 8.06
C GLU A 117 4.65 -7.69 7.83
N GLY A 118 3.43 -8.03 8.25
CA GLY A 118 2.86 -9.36 8.08
C GLY A 118 2.26 -9.56 6.69
N PRO A 119 1.73 -10.77 6.42
CA PRO A 119 1.19 -11.13 5.12
C PRO A 119 -0.03 -10.31 4.68
N GLY A 120 -0.39 -10.44 3.41
CA GLY A 120 -1.54 -9.83 2.74
C GLY A 120 -2.88 -10.06 3.43
N ASP A 121 -3.04 -11.23 4.03
CA ASP A 121 -4.22 -11.64 4.78
C ASP A 121 -3.86 -12.76 5.79
N PHE A 122 -4.87 -13.40 6.37
CA PHE A 122 -4.69 -14.49 7.33
C PHE A 122 -4.40 -15.88 6.70
N SER A 123 -4.52 -16.01 5.38
CA SER A 123 -4.32 -17.24 4.63
C SER A 123 -2.93 -17.33 4.03
N GLU A 124 -2.34 -16.19 3.66
CA GLU A 124 -0.98 -16.10 3.17
C GLU A 124 0.05 -16.61 4.21
N GLY A 125 1.11 -17.24 3.71
CA GLY A 125 2.22 -17.75 4.52
C GLY A 125 2.00 -19.15 5.15
N ASN A 126 0.77 -19.68 5.18
CA ASN A 126 0.49 -20.99 5.81
C ASN A 126 1.30 -22.15 5.22
N LEU A 127 1.55 -22.17 3.91
CA LEU A 127 2.35 -23.21 3.25
C LEU A 127 3.80 -23.28 3.78
N PHE A 128 4.28 -22.19 4.38
CA PHE A 128 5.66 -22.04 4.84
C PHE A 128 5.75 -21.83 6.35
N ASP A 129 4.65 -22.00 7.09
CA ASP A 129 4.55 -21.73 8.52
C ASP A 129 4.90 -20.28 8.93
N LEU A 130 4.72 -19.35 7.99
CA LEU A 130 4.95 -17.91 8.13
C LEU A 130 3.64 -17.11 8.03
N SER A 131 2.50 -17.69 8.43
CA SER A 131 1.25 -16.92 8.54
C SER A 131 1.34 -15.89 9.67
N LEU A 132 0.46 -14.88 9.63
CA LEU A 132 0.40 -13.83 10.66
C LEU A 132 0.34 -14.40 12.09
N LEU A 133 -0.49 -15.42 12.31
CA LEU A 133 -0.69 -16.01 13.63
C LEU A 133 0.52 -16.85 14.07
N GLN A 134 1.08 -17.63 13.16
CA GLN A 134 2.27 -18.45 13.43
C GLN A 134 3.47 -17.57 13.79
N MET A 135 3.70 -16.48 13.04
CA MET A 135 4.76 -15.53 13.35
C MET A 135 4.51 -14.82 14.69
N ALA A 136 3.26 -14.46 14.99
CA ALA A 136 2.91 -13.80 16.25
C ALA A 136 3.11 -14.70 17.47
N GLU A 137 2.89 -16.00 17.31
CA GLU A 137 3.14 -16.98 18.36
C GLU A 137 4.65 -17.20 18.58
N VAL A 138 5.40 -17.42 17.51
CA VAL A 138 6.85 -17.69 17.57
C VAL A 138 7.63 -16.51 18.15
N LEU A 139 7.25 -15.28 17.83
CA LEU A 139 7.93 -14.06 18.27
C LEU A 139 7.34 -13.41 19.53
N ASP A 140 6.30 -14.02 20.12
CA ASP A 140 5.48 -13.41 21.18
C ASP A 140 5.09 -11.96 20.84
N ALA A 141 4.66 -11.74 19.60
CA ALA A 141 4.41 -10.41 19.05
C ALA A 141 2.97 -9.97 19.30
N GLY A 142 2.81 -8.68 19.62
CA GLY A 142 1.52 -8.01 19.51
C GLY A 142 1.12 -7.87 18.04
N VAL A 143 -0.18 -7.82 17.76
CA VAL A 143 -0.72 -7.70 16.41
C VAL A 143 -1.52 -6.40 16.27
N LEU A 144 -1.14 -5.57 15.30
CA LEU A 144 -1.91 -4.44 14.82
C LEU A 144 -2.56 -4.82 13.49
N LEU A 145 -3.88 -4.78 13.41
CA LEU A 145 -4.60 -5.13 12.18
C LEU A 145 -5.00 -3.89 11.39
N VAL A 146 -4.67 -3.87 10.10
CA VAL A 146 -5.11 -2.84 9.15
C VAL A 146 -6.25 -3.40 8.31
N SER A 147 -7.42 -2.77 8.41
CA SER A 147 -8.63 -3.16 7.68
C SER A 147 -9.10 -2.00 6.82
N ARG A 148 -9.39 -2.27 5.55
CA ARG A 148 -9.96 -1.27 4.64
C ARG A 148 -11.45 -1.15 4.88
N TYR A 149 -11.93 0.08 5.03
CA TYR A 149 -13.34 0.36 5.14
C TYR A 149 -14.01 0.33 3.76
N LYS A 150 -14.98 -0.58 3.60
CA LYS A 150 -15.82 -0.65 2.39
C LYS A 150 -17.24 -0.21 2.70
N SER A 151 -17.75 -0.65 3.84
CA SER A 151 -19.05 -0.28 4.42
C SER A 151 -19.08 -0.71 5.89
N LEU A 152 -20.20 -0.47 6.57
CA LEU A 152 -20.40 -0.98 7.93
C LEU A 152 -20.32 -2.52 8.03
N VAL A 153 -20.52 -3.24 6.91
CA VAL A 153 -20.37 -4.71 6.86
C VAL A 153 -18.90 -5.15 7.09
N SER A 154 -17.92 -4.25 6.89
CA SER A 154 -16.50 -4.51 7.19
C SER A 154 -16.26 -4.88 8.67
N VAL A 155 -17.21 -4.63 9.57
CA VAL A 155 -17.16 -5.04 10.99
C VAL A 155 -17.02 -6.56 11.16
N GLU A 156 -17.65 -7.36 10.29
CA GLU A 156 -17.62 -8.83 10.37
C GLU A 156 -16.19 -9.37 10.29
N ALA A 157 -15.39 -8.83 9.38
CA ALA A 157 -14.00 -9.23 9.22
C ALA A 157 -13.15 -8.89 10.46
N LEU A 158 -13.44 -7.76 11.11
CA LEU A 158 -12.76 -7.36 12.35
C LEU A 158 -13.13 -8.25 13.54
N LEU A 159 -14.40 -8.62 13.67
CA LEU A 159 -14.88 -9.55 14.71
C LEU A 159 -14.27 -10.95 14.51
N ALA A 160 -14.27 -11.46 13.27
CA ALA A 160 -13.63 -12.72 12.93
C ALA A 160 -12.13 -12.70 13.22
N ALA A 161 -11.45 -11.60 12.86
CA ALA A 161 -10.03 -11.42 13.13
C ALA A 161 -9.72 -11.40 14.64
N LYS A 162 -10.56 -10.73 15.45
CA LYS A 162 -10.43 -10.76 16.91
C LYS A 162 -10.49 -12.19 17.44
N GLY A 163 -11.44 -13.00 16.97
CA GLY A 163 -11.58 -14.40 17.37
C GLY A 163 -10.35 -15.26 17.03
N ARG A 164 -9.65 -14.94 15.93
CA ARG A 164 -8.44 -15.66 15.50
C ARG A 164 -7.16 -15.19 16.18
N VAL A 165 -7.00 -13.88 16.37
CA VAL A 165 -5.79 -13.27 16.97
C VAL A 165 -5.78 -13.38 18.50
N GLY A 166 -6.96 -13.30 19.12
CA GLY A 166 -7.11 -13.36 20.57
C GLY A 166 -6.41 -12.22 21.30
N ASP A 167 -5.77 -12.54 22.42
CA ASP A 167 -5.17 -11.57 23.35
C ASP A 167 -3.97 -10.81 22.78
N ARG A 168 -3.40 -11.29 21.66
CA ARG A 168 -2.31 -10.61 20.96
C ARG A 168 -2.78 -9.37 20.20
N LEU A 169 -4.09 -9.16 20.04
CA LEU A 169 -4.62 -8.00 19.31
C LEU A 169 -4.39 -6.71 20.10
N MET A 170 -3.41 -5.91 19.66
CA MET A 170 -3.10 -4.61 20.25
C MET A 170 -4.12 -3.55 19.81
N GLY A 171 -4.64 -3.67 18.59
CA GLY A 171 -5.70 -2.81 18.08
C GLY A 171 -5.86 -2.91 16.58
N VAL A 172 -6.72 -2.04 16.05
CA VAL A 172 -7.07 -1.98 14.64
C VAL A 172 -6.90 -0.57 14.09
N VAL A 173 -6.49 -0.49 12.83
CA VAL A 173 -6.51 0.70 11.98
C VAL A 173 -7.59 0.49 10.93
N ILE A 174 -8.57 1.39 10.92
CA ILE A 174 -9.61 1.40 9.90
C ILE A 174 -9.17 2.40 8.84
N ASN A 175 -8.80 1.92 7.67
CA ASN A 175 -8.22 2.72 6.60
C ASN A 175 -9.22 3.00 5.46
N ASP A 176 -8.93 4.01 4.64
CA ASP A 176 -9.68 4.37 3.42
C ASP A 176 -11.16 4.69 3.67
N ILE A 177 -11.47 5.40 4.76
CA ILE A 177 -12.85 5.77 5.10
C ILE A 177 -13.29 6.95 4.24
N PRO A 178 -14.35 6.84 3.42
CA PRO A 178 -14.88 7.99 2.69
C PRO A 178 -15.21 9.13 3.65
N VAL A 179 -14.81 10.36 3.31
CA VAL A 179 -15.01 11.54 4.18
C VAL A 179 -16.47 11.69 4.62
N THR A 180 -17.41 11.40 3.72
CA THR A 180 -18.86 11.44 3.99
C THR A 180 -19.35 10.39 4.99
N GLN A 181 -18.55 9.37 5.30
CA GLN A 181 -18.88 8.28 6.22
C GLN A 181 -18.06 8.31 7.51
N LEU A 182 -17.10 9.24 7.66
CA LEU A 182 -16.25 9.34 8.85
C LEU A 182 -17.07 9.47 10.14
N GLU A 183 -18.13 10.29 10.12
CA GLU A 183 -18.99 10.50 11.29
C GLU A 183 -19.71 9.20 11.69
N ALA A 184 -20.27 8.48 10.72
CA ALA A 184 -20.94 7.20 10.99
C ALA A 184 -19.96 6.15 11.55
N VAL A 185 -18.74 6.08 11.00
CA VAL A 185 -17.71 5.19 11.51
C VAL A 185 -17.29 5.57 12.94
N ASN A 186 -17.15 6.87 13.22
CA ASN A 186 -16.77 7.34 14.55
C ASN A 186 -17.86 7.13 15.61
N THR A 187 -19.14 7.28 15.23
CA THR A 187 -20.27 7.26 16.18
C THR A 187 -20.90 5.88 16.35
N LEU A 188 -20.82 5.01 15.34
CA LEU A 188 -21.41 3.67 15.37
C LEU A 188 -20.35 2.58 15.46
N LEU A 189 -19.42 2.55 14.51
CA LEU A 189 -18.48 1.43 14.37
C LEU A 189 -17.42 1.42 15.47
N ARG A 190 -16.76 2.56 15.73
CA ARG A 190 -15.73 2.66 16.78
C ARG A 190 -16.27 2.26 18.16
N PRO A 191 -17.38 2.83 18.69
CA PRO A 191 -17.88 2.46 20.01
C PRO A 191 -18.27 0.99 20.11
N PHE A 192 -18.86 0.42 19.06
CA PHE A 192 -19.18 -1.00 19.01
C PHE A 192 -17.93 -1.88 19.11
N LEU A 193 -16.90 -1.59 18.32
CA LEU A 193 -15.63 -2.34 18.36
C LEU A 193 -14.96 -2.24 19.73
N GLU A 194 -14.93 -1.06 20.33
CA GLU A 194 -14.36 -0.84 21.67
C GLU A 194 -15.11 -1.62 22.75
N GLN A 195 -16.45 -1.66 22.69
CA GLN A 195 -17.28 -2.49 23.59
C GLN A 195 -17.01 -3.99 23.41
N GLN A 196 -16.72 -4.41 22.18
CA GLN A 196 -16.26 -5.76 21.88
C GLN A 196 -14.79 -5.98 22.25
N GLY A 197 -14.12 -5.06 22.95
CA GLY A 197 -12.72 -5.21 23.34
C GLY A 197 -11.75 -5.20 22.15
N ILE A 198 -12.12 -4.55 21.05
CA ILE A 198 -11.27 -4.30 19.87
C ILE A 198 -10.85 -2.83 19.91
N PRO A 199 -9.61 -2.52 20.35
CA PRO A 199 -9.10 -1.14 20.40
C PRO A 199 -9.00 -0.55 18.99
N VAL A 200 -9.66 0.57 18.73
CA VAL A 200 -9.53 1.32 17.47
C VAL A 200 -8.46 2.39 17.66
N LEU A 201 -7.27 2.11 17.13
CA LEU A 201 -6.10 2.98 17.26
C LEU A 201 -6.06 4.08 16.20
N ALA A 202 -6.69 3.87 15.05
CA ALA A 202 -6.81 4.90 14.03
C ALA A 202 -8.03 4.70 13.13
N MET A 203 -8.53 5.83 12.61
CA MET A 203 -9.53 5.90 11.55
C MET A 203 -9.02 6.87 10.50
N LEU A 204 -8.54 6.34 9.38
CA LEU A 204 -7.86 7.13 8.36
C LEU A 204 -8.87 7.47 7.24
N PRO A 205 -9.07 8.75 6.92
CA PRO A 205 -9.89 9.15 5.80
C PRO A 205 -9.25 8.72 4.47
N SER A 206 -10.11 8.47 3.48
CA SER A 206 -9.69 8.20 2.10
C SER A 206 -8.99 9.43 1.51
N SER A 207 -7.87 9.21 0.82
CA SER A 207 -7.10 10.25 0.12
C SER A 207 -6.95 9.90 -1.36
N ASP A 208 -7.38 10.80 -2.24
CA ASP A 208 -7.24 10.63 -3.69
C ASP A 208 -5.78 10.52 -4.10
N LEU A 209 -4.90 11.26 -3.41
CA LEU A 209 -3.45 11.18 -3.61
C LEU A 209 -2.89 9.79 -3.26
N LEU A 210 -3.29 9.21 -2.13
CA LEU A 210 -2.82 7.86 -1.74
C LEU A 210 -3.36 6.76 -2.66
N ARG A 211 -4.49 7.03 -3.32
CA ARG A 211 -5.10 6.14 -4.32
C ARG A 211 -4.62 6.42 -5.74
N SER A 212 -3.82 7.47 -5.94
CA SER A 212 -3.33 7.84 -7.27
C SER A 212 -2.24 6.88 -7.76
N ILE A 213 -2.16 6.71 -9.07
CA ILE A 213 -1.16 5.88 -9.75
C ILE A 213 -0.27 6.76 -10.61
N SER A 214 1.04 6.50 -10.64
CA SER A 214 1.93 7.23 -11.53
C SER A 214 1.73 6.81 -13.00
N VAL A 215 1.97 7.72 -13.93
CA VAL A 215 1.93 7.41 -15.36
C VAL A 215 2.94 6.32 -15.72
N GLY A 216 4.10 6.30 -15.06
CA GLY A 216 5.09 5.23 -15.24
C GLY A 216 4.56 3.84 -14.87
N GLU A 217 3.74 3.74 -13.82
CA GLU A 217 3.09 2.47 -13.47
C GLU A 217 2.03 2.08 -14.50
N LEU A 218 1.26 3.04 -15.02
CA LEU A 218 0.34 2.80 -16.14
C LEU A 218 1.05 2.25 -17.37
N VAL A 219 2.19 2.83 -17.75
CA VAL A 219 3.02 2.35 -18.86
C VAL A 219 3.45 0.90 -18.66
N LYS A 220 3.94 0.55 -17.47
CA LYS A 220 4.35 -0.82 -17.14
C LYS A 220 3.20 -1.81 -17.23
N GLN A 221 2.06 -1.50 -16.61
CA GLN A 221 0.91 -2.41 -16.53
C GLN A 221 0.23 -2.60 -17.88
N LEU A 222 0.16 -1.54 -18.69
CA LEU A 222 -0.43 -1.59 -20.03
C LEU A 222 0.54 -2.04 -21.11
N LYS A 223 1.84 -2.14 -20.81
CA LYS A 223 2.92 -2.29 -21.79
C LYS A 223 2.78 -1.26 -22.92
N ALA A 224 2.53 -0.02 -22.52
CA ALA A 224 2.21 1.06 -23.44
C ALA A 224 3.46 1.64 -24.10
N ASP A 225 3.32 2.04 -25.36
CA ASP A 225 4.31 2.86 -26.05
C ASP A 225 4.10 4.33 -25.68
N VAL A 226 5.15 5.00 -25.24
CA VAL A 226 5.09 6.43 -24.90
C VAL A 226 5.33 7.26 -26.15
N LEU A 227 4.29 7.93 -26.65
CA LEU A 227 4.37 8.72 -27.89
C LEU A 227 5.01 10.10 -27.66
N CYS A 228 4.80 10.70 -26.48
CA CYS A 228 5.44 11.96 -26.08
C CYS A 228 5.57 12.07 -24.56
N ARG A 229 6.41 13.02 -24.10
CA ARG A 229 6.66 13.32 -22.68
C ARG A 229 7.06 12.11 -21.82
N ASN A 230 8.03 11.34 -22.29
CA ASN A 230 8.66 10.26 -21.51
C ASN A 230 9.36 10.76 -20.22
N ASP A 231 9.57 12.06 -20.09
CA ASP A 231 10.11 12.76 -18.93
C ASP A 231 9.07 13.08 -17.83
N ARG A 232 7.79 12.73 -18.04
CA ARG A 232 6.66 13.03 -17.12
C ARG A 232 5.95 11.78 -16.61
N MET A 233 6.70 10.71 -16.38
CA MET A 233 6.18 9.44 -15.85
C MET A 233 5.83 9.51 -14.36
N ASP A 234 6.28 10.55 -13.67
CA ASP A 234 6.05 10.84 -12.25
C ASP A 234 4.68 11.46 -11.97
N LEU A 235 3.97 11.94 -13.00
CA LEU A 235 2.64 12.51 -12.85
C LEU A 235 1.67 11.50 -12.22
N LEU A 236 0.84 11.98 -11.29
CA LEU A 236 -0.08 11.16 -10.52
C LEU A 236 -1.51 11.27 -11.07
N VAL A 237 -2.06 10.13 -11.43
CA VAL A 237 -3.43 9.97 -11.91
C VAL A 237 -4.33 9.56 -10.75
N GLU A 238 -5.33 10.37 -10.43
CA GLU A 238 -6.30 10.14 -9.35
C GLU A 238 -7.57 9.43 -9.84
N SER A 239 -7.91 9.56 -11.13
CA SER A 239 -9.14 8.99 -11.67
C SER A 239 -9.03 8.63 -13.15
N LEU A 240 -9.85 7.68 -13.58
CA LEU A 240 -9.95 7.25 -14.98
C LEU A 240 -11.19 7.86 -15.65
N ALA A 241 -11.07 8.37 -16.86
CA ALA A 241 -12.19 8.83 -17.67
C ALA A 241 -12.19 8.15 -19.04
N ILE A 242 -13.38 7.76 -19.52
CA ILE A 242 -13.53 7.00 -20.77
C ILE A 242 -14.14 7.91 -21.84
N GLY A 243 -13.35 8.18 -22.88
CA GLY A 243 -13.71 8.98 -24.04
C GLY A 243 -14.50 8.20 -25.09
N ALA A 244 -15.47 7.37 -24.69
CA ALA A 244 -16.32 6.59 -25.61
C ALA A 244 -17.59 7.35 -26.05
N MET A 245 -17.97 8.41 -25.31
CA MET A 245 -19.15 9.23 -25.57
C MET A 245 -18.90 10.36 -26.58
N ASN A 246 -19.93 11.12 -26.95
CA ASN A 246 -19.76 12.32 -27.76
C ASN A 246 -18.99 13.43 -27.02
N VAL A 247 -18.41 14.37 -27.76
CA VAL A 247 -17.50 15.41 -27.22
C VAL A 247 -18.18 16.32 -26.20
N ASN A 248 -19.42 16.73 -26.45
CA ASN A 248 -20.17 17.60 -25.54
C ASN A 248 -20.41 16.94 -24.17
N SER A 249 -20.69 15.64 -24.16
CA SER A 249 -20.82 14.86 -22.93
C SER A 249 -19.46 14.63 -22.27
N ALA A 250 -18.42 14.39 -23.06
CA ALA A 250 -17.06 14.16 -22.57
C ALA A 250 -16.52 15.37 -21.80
N VAL A 251 -16.62 16.59 -22.35
CA VAL A 251 -16.19 17.82 -21.67
C VAL A 251 -16.89 18.01 -20.32
N LYS A 252 -18.21 17.77 -20.26
CA LYS A 252 -18.98 17.86 -19.00
C LYS A 252 -18.51 16.84 -17.97
N TYR A 253 -18.11 15.65 -18.41
CA TYR A 253 -17.60 14.60 -17.56
C TYR A 253 -16.19 14.92 -17.05
N PHE A 254 -15.31 15.36 -17.94
CA PHE A 254 -13.92 15.71 -17.65
C PHE A 254 -13.81 16.86 -16.65
N ARG A 255 -14.64 17.89 -16.78
CA ARG A 255 -14.65 19.06 -15.86
C ARG A 255 -15.03 18.73 -14.41
N LYS A 256 -15.65 17.57 -14.15
CA LYS A 256 -16.01 17.14 -12.79
C LYS A 256 -14.89 16.38 -12.07
N ARG A 257 -13.83 16.04 -12.79
CA ARG A 257 -12.71 15.23 -12.28
C ARG A 257 -11.44 16.06 -12.27
N ARG A 258 -10.48 15.58 -11.48
CA ARG A 258 -9.14 16.14 -11.40
C ARG A 258 -8.13 15.05 -11.66
N ASN A 259 -6.96 15.48 -12.13
CA ASN A 259 -5.77 14.66 -12.30
C ASN A 259 -6.08 13.31 -12.97
N MET A 260 -6.80 13.34 -14.09
CA MET A 260 -7.37 12.12 -14.67
C MET A 260 -6.50 11.53 -15.79
N ALA A 261 -6.62 10.23 -16.01
CA ALA A 261 -6.19 9.58 -17.24
C ALA A 261 -7.40 9.43 -18.14
N VAL A 262 -7.28 9.84 -19.39
CA VAL A 262 -8.36 9.69 -20.38
C VAL A 262 -8.02 8.55 -21.31
N VAL A 263 -8.90 7.55 -21.42
CA VAL A 263 -8.80 6.47 -22.40
C VAL A 263 -9.73 6.76 -23.56
N THR A 264 -9.21 6.83 -24.78
CA THR A 264 -10.03 7.03 -25.99
C THR A 264 -9.36 6.39 -27.21
N GLY A 265 -10.11 6.23 -28.31
CA GLY A 265 -9.55 5.72 -29.57
C GLY A 265 -8.58 6.72 -30.20
N GLY A 266 -7.53 6.23 -30.86
CA GLY A 266 -6.57 7.10 -31.58
C GLY A 266 -7.20 7.92 -32.72
N ASP A 267 -8.36 7.50 -33.23
CA ASP A 267 -9.16 8.21 -34.25
C ASP A 267 -10.08 9.30 -33.65
N ARG A 268 -10.22 9.38 -32.33
CA ARG A 268 -11.16 10.29 -31.64
C ARG A 268 -10.55 11.66 -31.34
N VAL A 269 -10.05 12.32 -32.38
CA VAL A 269 -9.30 13.59 -32.30
C VAL A 269 -10.00 14.67 -31.45
N GLU A 270 -11.30 14.85 -31.60
CA GLU A 270 -12.05 15.87 -30.84
C GLU A 270 -12.11 15.55 -29.33
N ILE A 271 -12.11 14.27 -28.96
CA ILE A 271 -12.07 13.84 -27.56
C ILE A 271 -10.66 14.03 -26.99
N GLN A 272 -9.63 13.77 -27.80
CA GLN A 272 -8.23 13.98 -27.43
C GLN A 272 -7.98 15.47 -27.13
N GLN A 273 -8.47 16.39 -27.98
CA GLN A 273 -8.39 17.83 -27.72
C GLN A 273 -9.14 18.21 -26.43
N ALA A 274 -10.39 17.77 -26.29
CA ALA A 274 -11.19 18.04 -25.10
C ALA A 274 -10.53 17.52 -23.81
N ALA A 275 -9.82 16.38 -23.87
CA ALA A 275 -9.06 15.85 -22.76
C ALA A 275 -7.87 16.75 -22.40
N LEU A 276 -7.07 17.15 -23.39
CA LEU A 276 -5.92 18.03 -23.19
C LEU A 276 -6.30 19.40 -22.61
N GLU A 277 -7.51 19.90 -22.89
CA GLU A 277 -8.02 21.16 -22.33
C GLU A 277 -8.60 21.06 -20.90
N THR A 278 -8.50 19.89 -20.28
CA THR A 278 -9.03 19.64 -18.92
C THR A 278 -7.93 19.13 -18.00
N SER A 279 -8.28 18.79 -16.75
CA SER A 279 -7.31 18.34 -15.72
C SER A 279 -6.85 16.89 -16.00
N THR A 280 -6.16 16.69 -17.11
CA THR A 280 -5.65 15.41 -17.61
C THR A 280 -4.17 15.30 -17.33
N GLN A 281 -3.76 14.21 -16.69
CA GLN A 281 -2.36 13.88 -16.38
C GLN A 281 -1.78 12.88 -17.39
N CYS A 282 -2.65 12.19 -18.14
CA CYS A 282 -2.24 11.20 -19.13
C CYS A 282 -3.37 10.97 -20.14
N LEU A 283 -3.02 10.88 -21.42
CA LEU A 283 -3.95 10.44 -22.47
C LEU A 283 -3.53 9.05 -22.95
N ILE A 284 -4.46 8.11 -22.98
CA ILE A 284 -4.22 6.71 -23.38
C ILE A 284 -5.04 6.43 -24.64
N LEU A 285 -4.34 6.13 -25.73
CA LEU A 285 -4.89 5.90 -27.05
C LEU A 285 -4.93 4.41 -27.38
N THR A 286 -6.13 3.90 -27.60
CA THR A 286 -6.36 2.48 -27.91
C THR A 286 -6.38 2.21 -29.41
N GLY A 287 -6.12 0.95 -29.77
CA GLY A 287 -6.17 0.47 -31.16
C GLY A 287 -4.98 0.86 -32.04
N GLN A 288 -3.86 1.30 -31.46
CA GLN A 288 -2.61 1.67 -32.17
C GLN A 288 -2.77 2.66 -33.34
N LEU A 289 -3.82 3.47 -33.34
CA LEU A 289 -3.98 4.52 -34.33
C LEU A 289 -3.17 5.74 -33.90
N PRO A 290 -2.17 6.19 -34.70
CA PRO A 290 -1.36 7.33 -34.33
C PRO A 290 -2.21 8.61 -34.33
N PRO A 291 -2.13 9.46 -33.29
CA PRO A 291 -2.83 10.72 -33.27
C PRO A 291 -2.23 11.70 -34.30
N PRO A 292 -3.01 12.68 -34.80
CA PRO A 292 -2.48 13.73 -35.66
C PRO A 292 -1.32 14.50 -35.00
N PRO A 293 -0.32 14.98 -35.77
CA PRO A 293 0.85 15.66 -35.21
C PRO A 293 0.52 16.86 -34.30
N PHE A 294 -0.55 17.60 -34.61
CA PHE A 294 -0.96 18.75 -33.80
C PHE A 294 -1.44 18.36 -32.38
N ILE A 295 -1.97 17.14 -32.20
CA ILE A 295 -2.33 16.62 -30.87
C ILE A 295 -1.06 16.35 -30.05
N LEU A 296 -0.04 15.75 -30.68
CA LEU A 296 1.26 15.50 -30.04
C LEU A 296 1.92 16.81 -29.63
N SER A 297 2.01 17.79 -30.54
CA SER A 297 2.57 19.12 -30.23
C SER A 297 1.82 19.79 -29.09
N ARG A 298 0.47 19.71 -29.10
CA ARG A 298 -0.33 20.29 -28.02
C ARG A 298 -0.11 19.60 -26.67
N ALA A 299 0.03 18.29 -26.67
CA ALA A 299 0.31 17.52 -25.47
C ALA A 299 1.73 17.80 -24.93
N GLU A 300 2.72 18.01 -25.80
CA GLU A 300 4.06 18.44 -25.41
C GLU A 300 4.06 19.79 -24.70
N GLU A 301 3.35 20.79 -25.27
CA GLU A 301 3.18 22.13 -24.68
C GLU A 301 2.52 22.08 -23.29
N LEU A 302 1.55 21.19 -23.11
CA LEU A 302 0.79 21.03 -21.86
C LEU A 302 1.45 20.07 -20.87
N GLU A 303 2.58 19.47 -21.25
CA GLU A 303 3.29 18.47 -20.46
C GLU A 303 2.50 17.20 -20.14
N ILE A 304 1.57 16.82 -21.03
CA ILE A 304 0.71 15.65 -20.87
C ILE A 304 1.28 14.49 -21.68
N PRO A 305 1.69 13.37 -21.05
CA PRO A 305 2.07 12.16 -21.76
C PRO A 305 0.91 11.57 -22.56
N ILE A 306 1.23 11.16 -23.79
CA ILE A 306 0.35 10.34 -24.62
C ILE A 306 0.92 8.92 -24.68
N LEU A 307 0.10 7.96 -24.28
CA LEU A 307 0.39 6.53 -24.32
C LEU A 307 -0.39 5.89 -25.46
N SER A 308 0.24 4.99 -26.21
CA SER A 308 -0.43 4.12 -27.17
C SER A 308 -0.43 2.68 -26.65
N VAL A 309 -1.56 2.00 -26.76
CA VAL A 309 -1.70 0.62 -26.30
C VAL A 309 -2.28 -0.27 -27.38
N ASP A 310 -1.77 -1.50 -27.46
CA ASP A 310 -2.26 -2.57 -28.34
C ASP A 310 -3.43 -3.34 -27.72
N LEU A 311 -4.42 -2.60 -27.22
CA LEU A 311 -5.56 -3.14 -26.50
C LEU A 311 -6.81 -2.38 -26.89
N ASP A 312 -7.96 -3.03 -26.79
CA ASP A 312 -9.24 -2.35 -26.90
C ASP A 312 -9.54 -1.51 -25.65
N THR A 313 -10.52 -0.61 -25.77
CA THR A 313 -10.91 0.32 -24.72
C THR A 313 -11.40 -0.37 -23.45
N LEU A 314 -12.15 -1.48 -23.56
CA LEU A 314 -12.66 -2.18 -22.38
C LEU A 314 -11.51 -2.85 -21.63
N THR A 315 -10.67 -3.61 -22.33
CA THR A 315 -9.51 -4.29 -21.72
C THR A 315 -8.55 -3.30 -21.08
N THR A 316 -8.29 -2.16 -21.73
CA THR A 316 -7.45 -1.09 -21.17
C THR A 316 -8.05 -0.53 -19.88
N VAL A 317 -9.35 -0.24 -19.87
CA VAL A 317 -10.06 0.28 -18.69
C VAL A 317 -10.03 -0.72 -17.55
N GLU A 318 -10.21 -2.01 -17.82
CA GLU A 318 -10.15 -3.07 -16.80
C GLU A 318 -8.76 -3.18 -16.16
N ILE A 319 -7.69 -3.15 -16.97
CA ILE A 319 -6.31 -3.17 -16.47
C ILE A 319 -6.06 -1.93 -15.61
N VAL A 320 -6.40 -0.73 -16.09
CA VAL A 320 -6.19 0.51 -15.33
C VAL A 320 -6.96 0.50 -14.01
N ASN A 321 -8.23 0.08 -14.02
CA ASN A 321 -9.04 -0.02 -12.80
C ASN A 321 -8.45 -1.03 -11.79
N ARG A 322 -7.91 -2.15 -12.27
CA ARG A 322 -7.20 -3.11 -11.42
C ARG A 322 -5.94 -2.47 -10.81
N THR A 323 -5.18 -1.71 -11.58
CA THR A 323 -3.97 -1.00 -11.10
C THR A 323 -4.30 0.01 -10.00
N PHE A 324 -5.41 0.75 -10.11
CA PHE A 324 -5.92 1.62 -9.02
C PHE A 324 -6.25 0.86 -7.72
N GLY A 325 -6.47 -0.46 -7.78
CA GLY A 325 -6.65 -1.31 -6.61
C GLY A 325 -5.34 -1.76 -5.94
N GLN A 326 -4.20 -1.62 -6.64
CA GLN A 326 -2.89 -2.18 -6.26
C GLN A 326 -1.83 -1.10 -6.04
N VAL A 327 -2.25 0.09 -5.62
CA VAL A 327 -1.41 1.28 -5.53
C VAL A 327 -0.24 1.07 -4.57
N ARG A 328 0.95 1.42 -5.03
CA ARG A 328 2.18 1.40 -4.23
C ARG A 328 2.50 2.78 -3.66
N LEU A 329 3.37 2.81 -2.65
CA LEU A 329 3.74 4.02 -1.88
C LEU A 329 5.07 4.64 -2.30
N HIS A 330 5.53 4.45 -3.53
CA HIS A 330 6.90 4.82 -3.92
C HIS A 330 7.12 6.33 -4.09
N GLU A 331 6.05 7.11 -4.23
CA GLU A 331 6.16 8.54 -4.49
C GLU A 331 6.34 9.37 -3.20
N PRO A 332 7.34 10.27 -3.11
CA PRO A 332 7.62 11.05 -1.90
C PRO A 332 6.43 11.87 -1.36
N ILE A 333 5.58 12.37 -2.25
CA ILE A 333 4.39 13.12 -1.87
C ILE A 333 3.37 12.24 -1.12
N LYS A 334 3.27 10.95 -1.46
CA LYS A 334 2.43 9.99 -0.73
C LYS A 334 2.99 9.73 0.67
N VAL A 335 4.32 9.61 0.80
CA VAL A 335 4.98 9.46 2.11
C VAL A 335 4.63 10.61 3.05
N GLN A 336 4.69 11.85 2.56
CA GLN A 336 4.31 13.03 3.34
C GLN A 336 2.83 13.00 3.75
N CYS A 337 1.94 12.64 2.82
CA CYS A 337 0.52 12.48 3.11
C CYS A 337 0.24 11.41 4.17
N VAL A 338 0.91 10.25 4.09
CA VAL A 338 0.82 9.18 5.11
C VAL A 338 1.29 9.68 6.48
N ARG A 339 2.42 10.39 6.54
CA ARG A 339 2.94 10.95 7.80
C ARG A 339 1.95 11.90 8.45
N GLN A 340 1.35 12.79 7.66
CA GLN A 340 0.35 13.74 8.13
C GLN A 340 -0.90 13.01 8.65
N LEU A 341 -1.48 12.11 7.85
CA LEU A 341 -2.69 11.38 8.24
C LEU A 341 -2.50 10.55 9.51
N MET A 342 -1.34 9.89 9.62
CA MET A 342 -1.03 9.14 10.83
C MET A 342 -0.87 10.10 12.03
N SER A 343 -0.18 11.24 11.87
CA SER A 343 -0.03 12.26 12.93
C SER A 343 -1.36 12.80 13.46
N GLU A 344 -2.36 12.93 12.59
CA GLU A 344 -3.67 13.50 12.95
C GLU A 344 -4.62 12.46 13.55
N HIS A 345 -4.50 11.19 13.15
CA HIS A 345 -5.55 10.18 13.41
C HIS A 345 -5.08 8.93 14.18
N PHE A 346 -3.78 8.72 14.36
CA PHE A 346 -3.26 7.54 15.05
C PHE A 346 -2.98 7.82 16.53
N ASP A 347 -3.60 7.03 17.41
CA ASP A 347 -3.40 7.07 18.86
C ASP A 347 -2.13 6.29 19.25
N ILE A 348 -0.99 6.94 19.05
CA ILE A 348 0.33 6.36 19.31
C ILE A 348 0.55 6.07 20.80
N ASP A 349 0.06 6.94 21.68
CA ASP A 349 0.28 6.81 23.12
C ASP A 349 -0.49 5.60 23.68
N ARG A 350 -1.69 5.31 23.14
CA ARG A 350 -2.43 4.09 23.48
C ARG A 350 -1.74 2.83 22.97
N LEU A 351 -1.15 2.84 21.78
CA LEU A 351 -0.35 1.72 21.28
C LEU A 351 0.87 1.46 22.19
N LEU A 352 1.63 2.51 22.53
CA LEU A 352 2.80 2.40 23.38
C LEU A 352 2.47 1.87 24.77
N SER A 353 1.38 2.36 25.36
CA SER A 353 0.84 1.87 26.64
C SER A 353 0.53 0.37 26.58
N LYS A 354 -0.12 -0.10 25.51
CA LYS A 354 -0.42 -1.52 25.30
C LYS A 354 0.83 -2.38 25.09
N LEU A 355 1.86 -1.85 24.45
CA LEU A 355 3.14 -2.52 24.28
C LEU A 355 4.00 -2.50 25.55
N GLY A 356 3.62 -1.72 26.57
CA GLY A 356 4.41 -1.51 27.77
C GLY A 356 5.69 -0.70 27.51
N LEU A 357 5.68 0.15 26.48
CA LEU A 357 6.79 1.01 26.10
C LEU A 357 6.53 2.43 26.60
N THR A 358 7.53 3.03 27.24
CA THR A 358 7.53 4.46 27.58
C THR A 358 8.37 5.22 26.57
N PRO A 359 7.87 6.35 26.01
CA PRO A 359 8.67 7.20 25.13
C PRO A 359 9.95 7.66 25.84
N ALA A 360 11.07 7.70 25.12
CA ALA A 360 12.34 8.21 25.67
C ALA A 360 12.23 9.67 26.14
N ALA A 361 11.34 10.47 25.53
CA ALA A 361 11.06 11.85 25.90
C ALA A 361 10.42 12.05 27.30
N ALA A 362 9.97 10.97 27.97
CA ALA A 362 9.46 11.03 29.34
C ALA A 362 10.55 10.79 30.41
N LEU A 363 11.79 10.55 30.00
CA LEU A 363 12.93 10.26 30.88
C LEU A 363 13.95 11.40 30.98
N SER A 364 13.65 12.58 30.42
CA SER A 364 14.48 13.79 30.46
C SER A 364 13.82 14.91 31.26
#